data_AF-A0A3D2SVF9-F1
#
_entry.id   AF-A0A3D2SVF9-F1
#
_cell.length_a   1.000
_cell.length_b   1.000
_cell.length_c   1.000
_cell.angle_alpha   90.00
_cell.angle_beta   90.00
_cell.angle_gamma   90.00
#
_symmetry.space_group_name_H-M   'P 1'
#
loop_
_entity.id
_entity.type
_entity.pdbx_description
1 polymer ?
#
loop_
_entity_poly.entity_id
_entity_poly.type
_entity_poly.pdbx_seq_one_letter_code
_entity_poly.pdbx_strand_id
1 'polypeptide(L)'
;IEMAAKELNADISKYKIVDTKHSHEAADKAVEMIRSGEGEALMKGKLHTQEFMHPMMDKLTGLRTGRRMSHIVALDAPSYHKPLFLTDAAINIEPDLPAKKDIVQNAIDLFIALTNRTPKVAILSAVETVDPKIPSTLDATALCKMAERGQITGGIIDGPLALDNAISKEAARAKGISSQVAGDADILVVPDVESGNMLYKQMRYLSGIEGAGIVLGATVPIILTSRASGPQTRKASSAMALIYYRKMGNGHG
;
A
#
# COMPACT_ATOMS: atom_id res chain seq x y z
N ILE A 1 -17.41 -23.93 -5.24
CA ILE A 1 -17.44 -23.22 -3.93
C ILE A 1 -18.27 -24.01 -2.91
N GLU A 2 -19.49 -24.39 -3.28
CA GLU A 2 -20.42 -25.14 -2.41
C GLU A 2 -19.84 -26.45 -1.86
N MET A 3 -19.13 -27.24 -2.69
CA MET A 3 -18.48 -28.46 -2.24
C MET A 3 -17.47 -28.21 -1.10
N ALA A 4 -16.59 -27.20 -1.26
CA ALA A 4 -15.63 -26.83 -0.21
C ALA A 4 -16.32 -26.29 1.05
N ALA A 5 -17.44 -25.57 0.90
CA ALA A 5 -18.22 -25.10 2.05
C ALA A 5 -18.84 -26.27 2.82
N LYS A 6 -19.36 -27.28 2.12
CA LYS A 6 -19.88 -28.51 2.72
C LYS A 6 -18.79 -29.29 3.47
N GLU A 7 -17.61 -29.43 2.88
CA GLU A 7 -16.45 -30.07 3.52
C GLU A 7 -16.01 -29.35 4.80
N LEU A 8 -16.10 -28.02 4.83
CA LEU A 8 -15.73 -27.19 5.98
C LEU A 8 -16.88 -26.94 6.97
N ASN A 9 -18.07 -27.51 6.72
CA ASN A 9 -19.30 -27.22 7.47
C ASN A 9 -19.56 -25.71 7.62
N ALA A 10 -19.31 -24.93 6.56
CA ALA A 10 -19.41 -23.49 6.55
C ALA A 10 -20.74 -23.05 5.90
N ASP A 11 -21.52 -22.24 6.62
CA ASP A 11 -22.73 -21.62 6.06
C ASP A 11 -22.36 -20.45 5.14
N ILE A 12 -22.71 -20.61 3.86
CA ILE A 12 -22.49 -19.63 2.80
C ILE A 12 -23.79 -19.03 2.25
N SER A 13 -24.95 -19.35 2.83
CA SER A 13 -26.28 -18.94 2.35
C SER A 13 -26.46 -17.42 2.25
N LYS A 14 -25.73 -16.68 3.09
CA LYS A 14 -25.74 -15.20 3.11
C LYS A 14 -24.91 -14.55 2.00
N TYR A 15 -24.11 -15.30 1.24
CA TYR A 15 -23.25 -14.74 0.20
C TYR A 15 -23.89 -14.88 -1.18
N LYS A 16 -23.86 -13.81 -1.98
CA LYS A 16 -24.17 -13.86 -3.40
C LYS A 16 -23.04 -14.60 -4.13
N ILE A 17 -23.36 -15.73 -4.75
CA ILE A 17 -22.44 -16.50 -5.59
C ILE A 17 -22.74 -16.14 -7.04
N VAL A 18 -21.71 -15.78 -7.80
CA VAL A 18 -21.81 -15.49 -9.23
C VAL A 18 -20.95 -16.51 -9.96
N ASP A 19 -21.58 -17.35 -10.77
CA ASP A 19 -20.88 -18.35 -11.56
C ASP A 19 -20.14 -17.72 -12.73
N THR A 20 -18.91 -18.18 -12.94
CA THR A 20 -18.04 -17.80 -14.05
C THR A 20 -17.32 -19.04 -14.55
N LYS A 21 -17.06 -19.15 -15.85
CA LYS A 21 -16.49 -20.35 -16.48
C LYS A 21 -15.02 -20.56 -16.14
N HIS A 22 -14.26 -19.48 -16.00
CA HIS A 22 -12.83 -19.53 -15.68
C HIS A 22 -12.39 -18.28 -14.90
N SER A 23 -11.14 -18.31 -14.42
CA SER A 23 -10.60 -17.30 -13.51
C SER A 23 -10.48 -15.90 -14.13
N HIS A 24 -10.17 -15.77 -15.43
CA HIS A 24 -10.21 -14.47 -16.10
C HIS A 24 -11.61 -13.83 -16.08
N GLU A 25 -12.65 -14.61 -16.41
CA GLU A 25 -14.04 -14.12 -16.37
C GLU A 25 -14.46 -13.74 -14.94
N ALA A 26 -13.96 -14.44 -13.92
CA ALA A 26 -14.17 -14.05 -12.52
C ALA A 26 -13.57 -12.67 -12.19
N ALA A 27 -12.39 -12.36 -12.72
CA ALA A 27 -11.74 -11.06 -12.53
C ALA A 27 -12.49 -9.94 -13.28
N ASP A 28 -12.90 -10.19 -14.54
CA ASP A 28 -13.71 -9.27 -15.32
C ASP A 28 -15.06 -8.98 -14.63
N LYS A 29 -15.74 -10.03 -14.18
CA LYS A 29 -17.04 -9.91 -13.51
C LYS A 29 -16.94 -9.14 -12.20
N ALA A 30 -15.86 -9.34 -11.45
CA ALA A 30 -15.61 -8.58 -10.23
C ALA A 30 -15.43 -7.07 -10.52
N VAL A 31 -14.75 -6.71 -11.61
CA VAL A 31 -14.62 -5.31 -12.05
C VAL A 31 -15.97 -4.73 -12.44
N GLU A 32 -16.78 -5.46 -13.22
CA GLU A 32 -18.15 -5.04 -13.58
C GLU A 32 -19.01 -4.73 -12.34
N MET A 33 -19.00 -5.63 -11.35
CA MET A 33 -19.79 -5.48 -10.12
C MET A 33 -19.36 -4.27 -9.29
N ILE A 34 -18.07 -3.96 -9.23
CA ILE A 34 -17.60 -2.74 -8.57
C ILE A 34 -18.09 -1.50 -9.31
N ARG A 35 -18.04 -1.52 -10.64
CA ARG A 35 -18.48 -0.39 -11.46
C ARG A 35 -20.00 -0.18 -11.39
N SER A 36 -20.78 -1.22 -11.15
CA SER A 36 -22.23 -1.12 -10.87
C SER A 36 -22.56 -0.70 -9.44
N GLY A 37 -21.54 -0.50 -8.58
CA GLY A 37 -21.74 -0.09 -7.19
C GLY A 37 -22.13 -1.23 -6.24
N GLU A 38 -21.94 -2.49 -6.65
CA GLU A 38 -22.28 -3.67 -5.84
C GLU A 38 -21.19 -4.04 -4.82
N GLY A 39 -20.11 -3.26 -4.69
CA GLY A 39 -19.07 -3.51 -3.70
C GLY A 39 -18.18 -2.31 -3.37
N GLU A 40 -17.68 -2.29 -2.13
CA GLU A 40 -16.85 -1.22 -1.56
C GLU A 40 -15.33 -1.54 -1.63
N ALA A 41 -14.98 -2.79 -1.94
CA ALA A 41 -13.60 -3.26 -2.04
C ALA A 41 -13.55 -4.57 -2.86
N LEU A 42 -12.38 -4.86 -3.42
CA LEU A 42 -12.10 -6.16 -4.07
C LEU A 42 -11.10 -6.96 -3.27
N MET A 43 -11.27 -8.28 -3.20
CA MET A 43 -10.27 -9.18 -2.62
C MET A 43 -9.89 -10.25 -3.62
N LYS A 44 -8.58 -10.40 -3.85
CA LYS A 44 -8.07 -11.47 -4.69
C LYS A 44 -8.38 -12.83 -4.05
N GLY A 45 -9.08 -13.68 -4.80
CA GLY A 45 -9.27 -15.09 -4.46
C GLY A 45 -8.08 -15.95 -4.89
N LYS A 46 -8.38 -17.19 -5.32
CA LYS A 46 -7.40 -18.18 -5.81
C LYS A 46 -7.03 -17.91 -7.29
N LEU A 47 -6.59 -16.69 -7.58
CA LEU A 47 -6.10 -16.27 -8.91
C LEU A 47 -4.64 -15.84 -8.82
N HIS A 48 -3.95 -15.88 -9.96
CA HIS A 48 -2.65 -15.24 -10.10
C HIS A 48 -2.79 -13.72 -10.03
N THR A 49 -1.83 -13.01 -9.43
CA THR A 49 -1.93 -11.55 -9.24
C THR A 49 -2.01 -10.82 -10.57
N GLN A 50 -1.26 -11.24 -11.58
CA GLN A 50 -1.31 -10.63 -12.92
C GLN A 50 -2.70 -10.78 -13.56
N GLU A 51 -3.26 -11.98 -13.52
CA GLU A 51 -4.61 -12.27 -14.01
C GLU A 51 -5.66 -11.42 -13.29
N PHE A 52 -5.57 -11.30 -11.97
CA PHE A 52 -6.49 -10.53 -11.17
C PHE A 52 -6.38 -9.01 -11.43
N MET A 53 -5.16 -8.48 -11.55
CA MET A 53 -4.93 -7.05 -11.74
C MET A 53 -5.17 -6.58 -13.17
N HIS A 54 -5.01 -7.45 -14.17
CA HIS A 54 -5.11 -7.09 -15.58
C HIS A 54 -6.41 -6.34 -15.94
N PRO A 55 -7.62 -6.85 -15.64
CA PRO A 55 -8.86 -6.13 -15.98
C PRO A 55 -9.05 -4.84 -15.16
N MET A 56 -8.51 -4.78 -13.95
CA MET A 56 -8.57 -3.57 -13.12
C MET A 56 -7.77 -2.40 -13.71
N MET A 57 -6.74 -2.72 -14.51
CA MET A 57 -5.85 -1.74 -15.15
C MET A 57 -6.33 -1.30 -16.53
N ASP A 58 -7.46 -1.81 -17.03
CA ASP A 58 -8.04 -1.31 -18.28
C ASP A 58 -8.42 0.18 -18.15
N LYS A 59 -8.21 0.95 -19.22
CA LYS A 59 -8.42 2.41 -19.22
C LYS A 59 -9.90 2.81 -19.31
N LEU A 60 -10.73 1.97 -19.92
CA LEU A 60 -12.14 2.26 -20.22
C LEU A 60 -13.07 1.50 -19.29
N THR A 61 -12.82 0.21 -19.13
CA THR A 61 -13.66 -0.73 -18.39
C THR A 61 -13.08 -1.12 -17.03
N GLY A 62 -11.85 -0.70 -16.73
CA GLY A 62 -11.17 -1.01 -15.47
C GLY A 62 -11.59 -0.11 -14.30
N LEU A 63 -10.73 -0.08 -13.29
CA LEU A 63 -10.92 0.63 -12.02
C LEU A 63 -9.91 1.76 -11.84
N ARG A 64 -9.24 2.16 -12.91
CA ARG A 64 -8.23 3.22 -12.87
C ARG A 64 -8.86 4.55 -12.50
N THR A 65 -8.12 5.29 -11.68
CA THR A 65 -8.37 6.71 -11.45
C THR A 65 -7.30 7.54 -12.17
N GLY A 66 -7.29 8.85 -11.95
CA GLY A 66 -6.18 9.72 -12.34
C GLY A 66 -4.89 9.50 -11.54
N ARG A 67 -4.90 8.65 -10.51
CA ARG A 67 -3.73 8.31 -9.69
C ARG A 67 -3.14 6.95 -10.07
N ARG A 68 -1.81 6.83 -9.95
CA ARG A 68 -1.11 5.53 -10.03
C ARG A 68 -1.61 4.60 -8.92
N MET A 69 -1.93 3.35 -9.29
CA MET A 69 -2.23 2.32 -8.30
C MET A 69 -0.95 1.90 -7.57
N SER A 70 -1.02 1.77 -6.24
CA SER A 70 0.13 1.41 -5.42
C SER A 70 -0.24 0.51 -4.26
N HIS A 71 0.67 -0.39 -3.88
CA HIS A 71 0.49 -1.26 -2.72
C HIS A 71 1.08 -0.64 -1.47
N ILE A 72 0.36 -0.80 -0.35
CA ILE A 72 0.83 -0.42 0.98
C ILE A 72 0.49 -1.51 1.99
N VAL A 73 1.43 -1.78 2.89
CA VAL A 73 1.24 -2.72 4.00
C VAL A 73 1.43 -2.00 5.33
N ALA A 74 0.47 -2.14 6.23
CA ALA A 74 0.59 -1.77 7.63
C ALA A 74 1.21 -2.94 8.40
N LEU A 75 2.33 -2.69 9.08
CA LEU A 75 3.15 -3.65 9.78
C LEU A 75 3.07 -3.41 11.28
N ASP A 76 2.71 -4.44 12.02
CA ASP A 76 2.85 -4.42 13.48
C ASP A 76 4.28 -4.84 13.83
N ALA A 77 5.13 -3.87 14.16
CA ALA A 77 6.55 -4.05 14.39
C ALA A 77 6.86 -3.87 15.88
N PRO A 78 6.88 -4.95 16.69
CA PRO A 78 7.01 -4.83 18.16
C PRO A 78 8.33 -4.19 18.62
N SER A 79 9.37 -4.28 17.79
CA SER A 79 10.68 -3.65 18.00
C SER A 79 10.71 -2.16 17.63
N TYR A 80 9.59 -1.61 17.15
CA TYR A 80 9.40 -0.20 16.89
C TYR A 80 8.22 0.33 17.73
N HIS A 81 8.26 1.59 18.17
CA HIS A 81 7.30 2.12 19.16
C HIS A 81 5.88 2.35 18.62
N LYS A 82 5.63 2.06 17.34
CA LYS A 82 4.34 2.25 16.64
C LYS A 82 4.26 1.36 15.40
N PRO A 83 3.07 1.18 14.79
CA PRO A 83 2.96 0.52 13.49
C PRO A 83 3.72 1.28 12.39
N LEU A 84 4.32 0.55 11.45
CA LEU A 84 4.99 1.09 10.28
C LEU A 84 4.21 0.78 9.01
N PHE A 85 4.14 1.74 8.09
CA PHE A 85 3.57 1.52 6.78
C PHE A 85 4.69 1.45 5.74
N LEU A 86 4.61 0.49 4.81
CA LEU A 86 5.61 0.30 3.76
C LEU A 86 4.96 0.32 2.37
N THR A 87 5.49 1.13 1.46
CA THR A 87 5.00 1.26 0.07
C THR A 87 6.14 1.59 -0.90
N ASP A 88 6.19 1.16 -2.16
CA ASP A 88 5.42 0.10 -2.81
C ASP A 88 6.27 -1.16 -2.94
N ALA A 89 5.84 -2.25 -2.28
CA ALA A 89 6.58 -3.50 -2.22
C ALA A 89 6.05 -4.60 -3.17
N ALA A 90 5.09 -4.29 -4.06
CA ALA A 90 4.38 -5.32 -4.83
C ALA A 90 3.99 -4.98 -6.27
N ILE A 91 3.79 -3.71 -6.64
CA ILE A 91 3.16 -3.36 -7.93
C ILE A 91 4.10 -2.60 -8.86
N ASN A 92 4.67 -1.49 -8.40
CA ASN A 92 5.42 -0.59 -9.26
C ASN A 92 6.90 -0.97 -9.25
N ILE A 93 7.39 -1.56 -10.36
CA ILE A 93 8.76 -2.10 -10.47
C ILE A 93 9.81 -1.00 -10.26
N GLU A 94 9.80 -0.02 -11.16
CA GLU A 94 10.66 1.16 -11.13
C GLU A 94 9.76 2.39 -11.34
N PRO A 95 9.10 2.90 -10.30
CA PRO A 95 8.19 4.03 -10.45
C PRO A 95 8.95 5.30 -10.83
N ASP A 96 8.45 6.02 -11.84
CA ASP A 96 8.92 7.36 -12.17
C ASP A 96 8.48 8.39 -11.11
N LEU A 97 9.02 9.61 -11.17
CA LEU A 97 8.71 10.65 -10.19
C LEU A 97 7.19 10.97 -10.08
N PRO A 98 6.42 11.10 -11.18
CA PRO A 98 4.97 11.24 -11.11
C PRO A 98 4.28 10.05 -10.41
N ALA A 99 4.67 8.82 -10.70
CA ALA A 99 4.16 7.63 -10.02
C ALA A 99 4.52 7.64 -8.52
N LYS A 100 5.76 8.01 -8.16
CA LYS A 100 6.18 8.14 -6.76
C LYS A 100 5.37 9.19 -6.01
N LYS A 101 5.05 10.33 -6.65
CA LYS A 101 4.16 11.35 -6.06
C LYS A 101 2.79 10.75 -5.70
N ASP A 102 2.19 9.98 -6.61
CA ASP A 102 0.91 9.33 -6.38
C ASP A 102 1.00 8.20 -5.32
N ILE A 103 2.09 7.42 -5.31
CA ILE A 103 2.38 6.40 -4.29
C ILE A 103 2.41 7.05 -2.90
N VAL A 104 3.14 8.16 -2.76
CA VAL A 104 3.25 8.92 -1.51
C VAL A 104 1.88 9.46 -1.08
N GLN A 105 1.12 10.09 -1.99
CA GLN A 105 -0.20 10.64 -1.64
C GLN A 105 -1.19 9.54 -1.25
N ASN A 106 -1.20 8.40 -1.94
CA ASN A 106 -2.04 7.25 -1.58
C ASN A 106 -1.73 6.76 -0.16
N ALA A 107 -0.44 6.68 0.20
CA ALA A 107 -0.01 6.24 1.52
C ALA A 107 -0.43 7.22 2.62
N ILE A 108 -0.28 8.53 2.38
CA ILE A 108 -0.71 9.58 3.30
C ILE A 108 -2.23 9.50 3.53
N ASP A 109 -3.01 9.41 2.44
CA ASP A 109 -4.47 9.38 2.52
C ASP A 109 -4.95 8.16 3.32
N LEU A 110 -4.32 6.99 3.14
CA LEU A 110 -4.63 5.81 3.94
C LEU A 110 -4.31 6.05 5.42
N PHE A 111 -3.12 6.54 5.73
CA PHE A 111 -2.72 6.75 7.12
C PHE A 111 -3.65 7.72 7.85
N ILE A 112 -4.02 8.83 7.19
CA ILE A 112 -4.98 9.80 7.73
C ILE A 112 -6.35 9.13 7.92
N ALA A 113 -6.84 8.36 6.94
CA ALA A 113 -8.10 7.65 7.07
C ALA A 113 -8.09 6.68 8.26
N LEU A 114 -6.98 5.99 8.53
CA LEU A 114 -6.92 5.04 9.64
C LEU A 114 -6.74 5.72 11.01
N THR A 115 -6.00 6.82 11.06
CA THR A 115 -5.50 7.36 12.34
C THR A 115 -5.99 8.75 12.70
N ASN A 116 -6.54 9.51 11.75
CA ASN A 116 -6.83 10.95 11.85
C ASN A 116 -5.59 11.79 12.25
N ARG A 117 -4.37 11.32 11.97
CA ARG A 117 -3.12 12.03 12.24
C ARG A 117 -2.36 12.32 10.96
N THR A 118 -1.58 13.39 10.97
CA THR A 118 -0.59 13.71 9.93
C THR A 118 0.58 12.71 10.03
N PRO A 119 0.85 11.88 9.00
CA PRO A 119 1.99 10.98 9.00
C PRO A 119 3.32 11.69 8.78
N LYS A 120 4.37 11.12 9.36
CA LYS A 120 5.77 11.34 8.99
C LYS A 120 6.18 10.34 7.92
N VAL A 121 6.56 10.85 6.74
CA VAL A 121 6.85 10.04 5.54
C VAL A 121 8.34 10.12 5.23
N ALA A 122 9.04 9.00 5.36
CA ALA A 122 10.43 8.88 4.98
C ALA A 122 10.54 8.36 3.54
N ILE A 123 11.15 9.14 2.66
CA ILE A 123 11.51 8.67 1.31
C ILE A 123 12.88 8.01 1.38
N LEU A 124 12.89 6.69 1.18
CA LEU A 124 14.07 5.87 1.40
C LEU A 124 15.05 5.92 0.23
N SER A 125 16.32 5.90 0.57
CA SER A 125 17.44 5.68 -0.35
C SER A 125 18.55 4.90 0.37
N ALA A 126 19.68 4.67 -0.30
CA ALA A 126 20.84 4.03 0.29
C ALA A 126 21.65 4.98 1.20
N VAL A 127 21.55 6.29 0.97
CA VAL A 127 22.29 7.35 1.66
C VAL A 127 21.40 8.57 1.87
N GLU A 128 21.85 9.51 2.70
CA GLU A 128 21.10 10.72 3.06
C GLU A 128 21.57 11.96 2.30
N THR A 129 22.77 11.89 1.72
CA THR A 129 23.31 12.95 0.87
C THR A 129 22.77 12.80 -0.55
N VAL A 130 22.35 13.91 -1.15
CA VAL A 130 21.95 13.93 -2.55
C VAL A 130 23.14 13.61 -3.45
N ASP A 131 23.04 12.51 -4.19
CA ASP A 131 24.06 12.04 -5.12
C ASP A 131 23.41 11.73 -6.48
N PRO A 132 23.76 12.46 -7.56
CA PRO A 132 23.19 12.19 -8.89
C PRO A 132 23.50 10.80 -9.44
N LYS A 133 24.48 10.08 -8.87
CA LYS A 133 24.77 8.68 -9.20
C LYS A 133 23.81 7.70 -8.53
N ILE A 134 23.01 8.15 -7.57
CA ILE A 134 22.00 7.38 -6.86
C ILE A 134 20.63 8.03 -7.13
N PRO A 135 19.92 7.63 -8.21
CA PRO A 135 18.69 8.30 -8.66
C PRO A 135 17.61 8.45 -7.58
N SER A 136 17.51 7.50 -6.64
CA SER A 136 16.55 7.58 -5.55
C SER A 136 16.79 8.78 -4.61
N THR A 137 18.02 9.30 -4.52
CA THR A 137 18.28 10.53 -3.76
C THR A 137 17.71 11.77 -4.45
N LEU A 138 17.73 11.80 -5.79
CA LEU A 138 17.14 12.88 -6.59
C LEU A 138 15.62 12.85 -6.49
N ASP A 139 15.03 11.66 -6.60
CA ASP A 139 13.58 11.48 -6.48
C ASP A 139 13.09 11.87 -5.08
N ALA A 140 13.79 11.46 -4.02
CA ALA A 140 13.47 11.83 -2.64
C ALA A 140 13.49 13.36 -2.45
N THR A 141 14.55 14.01 -2.96
CA THR A 141 14.68 15.47 -2.90
C THR A 141 13.55 16.17 -3.65
N ALA A 142 13.21 15.68 -4.85
CA ALA A 142 12.12 16.22 -5.64
C ALA A 142 10.78 16.07 -4.92
N LEU A 143 10.46 14.89 -4.39
CA LEU A 143 9.21 14.63 -3.65
C LEU A 143 9.07 15.53 -2.42
N CYS A 144 10.16 15.76 -1.67
CA CYS A 144 10.16 16.72 -0.56
C CYS A 144 9.82 18.13 -1.05
N LYS A 145 10.43 18.56 -2.16
CA LYS A 145 10.12 19.87 -2.75
C LYS A 145 8.69 19.98 -3.28
N MET A 146 8.14 18.88 -3.81
CA MET A 146 6.74 18.80 -4.24
C MET A 146 5.80 18.96 -3.03
N ALA A 147 6.13 18.36 -1.88
CA ALA A 147 5.36 18.52 -0.64
C ALA A 147 5.41 19.96 -0.11
N GLU A 148 6.58 20.58 -0.06
CA GLU A 148 6.74 22.00 0.33
C GLU A 148 5.91 22.95 -0.55
N ARG A 149 5.73 22.59 -1.83
CA ARG A 149 4.96 23.35 -2.81
C ARG A 149 3.48 22.97 -2.87
N GLY A 150 3.01 22.09 -1.98
CA GLY A 150 1.61 21.67 -1.89
C GLY A 150 1.15 20.72 -3.01
N GLN A 151 2.07 20.13 -3.77
CA GLN A 151 1.75 19.11 -4.78
C GLN A 151 1.53 17.72 -4.15
N ILE A 152 2.07 17.51 -2.96
CA ILE A 152 1.76 16.41 -2.04
C ILE A 152 1.27 17.06 -0.75
N THR A 153 0.19 16.55 -0.18
CA THR A 153 -0.50 17.20 0.95
C THR A 153 -0.82 16.23 2.07
N GLY A 154 -0.97 16.75 3.29
CA GLY A 154 -1.43 15.99 4.45
C GLY A 154 -0.35 15.19 5.19
N GLY A 155 0.92 15.22 4.77
CA GLY A 155 2.03 14.53 5.43
C GLY A 155 3.26 15.42 5.61
N ILE A 156 4.08 15.09 6.61
CA ILE A 156 5.41 15.68 6.82
C ILE A 156 6.40 14.76 6.13
N ILE A 157 7.06 15.23 5.07
CA ILE A 157 7.87 14.39 4.19
C ILE A 157 9.34 14.79 4.30
N ASP A 158 10.22 13.81 4.41
CA ASP A 158 11.65 14.04 4.37
C ASP A 158 12.40 12.87 3.69
N GLY A 159 13.53 13.20 3.11
CA GLY A 159 14.34 12.29 2.32
C GLY A 159 15.40 13.04 1.50
N PRO A 160 16.42 12.33 1.00
CA PRO A 160 16.60 10.88 1.12
C PRO A 160 17.03 10.46 2.53
N LEU A 161 16.53 9.31 2.98
CA LEU A 161 16.93 8.70 4.25
C LEU A 161 17.30 7.24 4.03
N ALA A 162 18.44 6.82 4.57
CA ALA A 162 18.69 5.39 4.79
C ALA A 162 17.73 4.84 5.86
N LEU A 163 17.47 3.54 5.83
CA LEU A 163 16.46 2.89 6.68
C LEU A 163 16.74 3.11 8.18
N ASP A 164 18.00 2.97 8.60
CA ASP A 164 18.44 3.20 9.98
C ASP A 164 18.04 4.59 10.47
N ASN A 165 18.22 5.61 9.63
CA ASN A 165 17.86 6.99 9.98
C ASN A 165 16.38 7.28 9.92
N ALA A 166 15.62 6.54 9.11
CA ALA A 166 14.17 6.67 9.09
C ALA A 166 13.54 6.15 10.39
N ILE A 167 14.11 5.10 10.99
CA ILE A 167 13.49 4.37 12.12
C ILE A 167 14.25 4.45 13.45
N SER A 168 15.49 4.96 13.50
CA SER A 168 16.25 5.11 14.75
C SER A 168 16.64 6.57 14.99
N LYS A 169 16.13 7.14 16.09
CA LYS A 169 16.53 8.48 16.55
C LYS A 169 18.01 8.55 16.90
N GLU A 170 18.58 7.45 17.38
CA GLU A 170 20.00 7.35 17.71
C GLU A 170 20.85 7.42 16.44
N ALA A 171 20.52 6.63 15.41
CA ALA A 171 21.22 6.64 14.13
C ALA A 171 21.14 8.01 13.45
N ALA A 172 19.95 8.62 13.42
CA ALA A 172 19.74 9.95 12.88
C ALA A 172 20.60 11.02 13.60
N ARG A 173 20.67 10.97 14.94
CA ARG A 173 21.51 11.88 15.74
C ARG A 173 23.00 11.65 15.50
N ALA A 174 23.44 10.39 15.42
CA ALA A 174 24.84 10.06 15.16
C ALA A 174 25.33 10.59 13.80
N LYS A 175 24.44 10.68 12.81
CA LYS A 175 24.70 11.28 11.49
C LYS A 175 24.38 12.78 11.41
N GLY A 176 23.96 13.42 12.51
CA GLY A 176 23.68 14.85 12.55
C GLY A 176 22.42 15.29 11.77
N ILE A 177 21.47 14.38 11.54
CA ILE A 177 20.27 14.63 10.75
C ILE A 177 19.23 15.33 11.62
N SER A 178 18.87 16.57 11.26
CA SER A 178 17.81 17.33 11.91
C SER A 178 16.55 17.29 11.06
N SER A 179 15.56 16.53 11.52
CA SER A 179 14.31 16.30 10.79
C SER A 179 13.20 15.90 11.75
N GLN A 180 11.96 16.26 11.41
CA GLN A 180 10.78 15.79 12.14
C GLN A 180 10.44 14.33 11.83
N VAL A 181 10.94 13.80 10.71
CA VAL A 181 10.69 12.44 10.21
C VAL A 181 11.78 11.47 10.66
N ALA A 182 13.06 11.89 10.63
CA ALA A 182 14.17 11.01 10.96
C ALA A 182 14.05 10.40 12.37
N GLY A 183 14.17 9.08 12.44
CA GLY A 183 14.06 8.26 13.64
C GLY A 183 12.63 8.03 14.13
N ASP A 184 11.63 8.56 13.44
CA ASP A 184 10.23 8.52 13.87
C ASP A 184 9.26 8.44 12.67
N ALA A 185 9.65 7.77 11.58
CA ALA A 185 8.80 7.59 10.42
C ALA A 185 7.51 6.80 10.75
N ASP A 186 6.38 7.23 10.20
CA ASP A 186 5.13 6.46 10.17
C ASP A 186 5.01 5.65 8.87
N ILE A 187 5.49 6.22 7.77
CA ILE A 187 5.43 5.65 6.42
C ILE A 187 6.84 5.60 5.82
N LEU A 188 7.20 4.44 5.29
CA LEU A 188 8.43 4.17 4.54
C LEU A 188 8.09 4.04 3.05
N VAL A 189 8.64 4.93 2.23
CA VAL A 189 8.48 4.90 0.77
C VAL A 189 9.78 4.40 0.16
N VAL A 190 9.76 3.19 -0.39
CA VAL A 190 10.94 2.57 -1.02
C VAL A 190 11.18 3.10 -2.44
N PRO A 191 12.43 3.04 -2.93
CA PRO A 191 12.76 3.56 -4.26
C PRO A 191 12.19 2.73 -5.41
N ASP A 192 12.06 1.42 -5.22
CA ASP A 192 11.68 0.42 -6.22
C ASP A 192 11.08 -0.84 -5.55
N VAL A 193 10.51 -1.71 -6.38
CA VAL A 193 9.84 -2.94 -5.89
C VAL A 193 10.83 -3.92 -5.26
N GLU A 194 12.07 -4.00 -5.75
CA GLU A 194 13.04 -4.99 -5.26
C GLU A 194 13.39 -4.68 -3.80
N SER A 195 13.74 -3.41 -3.54
CA SER A 195 14.00 -2.86 -2.21
C SER A 195 12.81 -3.07 -1.29
N GLY A 196 11.59 -2.74 -1.74
CA GLY A 196 10.37 -2.93 -0.95
C GLY A 196 10.06 -4.40 -0.65
N ASN A 197 10.20 -5.27 -1.64
CA ASN A 197 9.89 -6.69 -1.51
C ASN A 197 10.89 -7.40 -0.58
N MET A 198 12.18 -7.09 -0.73
CA MET A 198 13.23 -7.60 0.15
C MET A 198 13.04 -7.09 1.58
N LEU A 199 12.73 -5.81 1.77
CA LEU A 199 12.50 -5.24 3.10
C LEU A 199 11.30 -5.87 3.80
N TYR A 200 10.15 -5.99 3.10
CA TYR A 200 8.96 -6.64 3.63
C TYR A 200 9.22 -8.10 4.02
N LYS A 201 9.90 -8.86 3.15
CA LYS A 201 10.24 -10.26 3.45
C LYS A 201 11.21 -10.39 4.61
N GLN A 202 12.21 -9.51 4.73
CA GLN A 202 13.11 -9.50 5.88
C GLN A 202 12.33 -9.27 7.18
N MET A 203 11.49 -8.22 7.24
CA MET A 203 10.64 -7.95 8.41
C MET A 203 9.74 -9.14 8.75
N ARG A 204 9.11 -9.77 7.74
CA ARG A 204 8.20 -10.91 7.96
C ARG A 204 8.92 -12.17 8.45
N TYR A 205 9.97 -12.58 7.74
CA TYR A 205 10.56 -13.91 7.95
C TYR A 205 11.68 -13.92 8.99
N LEU A 206 12.37 -12.79 9.21
CA LEU A 206 13.42 -12.69 10.22
C LEU A 206 12.91 -12.08 11.53
N SER A 207 11.94 -11.17 11.47
CA SER A 207 11.42 -10.47 12.66
C SER A 207 10.02 -10.93 13.08
N GLY A 208 9.41 -11.88 12.36
CA GLY A 208 8.08 -12.40 12.67
C GLY A 208 6.94 -11.39 12.47
N ILE A 209 7.21 -10.29 11.77
CA ILE A 209 6.24 -9.20 11.59
C ILE A 209 5.15 -9.64 10.62
N GLU A 210 3.90 -9.52 11.05
CA GLU A 210 2.75 -9.66 10.17
C GLU A 210 2.23 -8.28 9.74
N GLY A 211 1.60 -8.22 8.58
CA GLY A 211 1.03 -6.98 8.08
C GLY A 211 -0.24 -7.18 7.30
N ALA A 212 -1.02 -6.10 7.21
CA ALA A 212 -2.24 -5.99 6.42
C ALA A 212 -1.94 -5.11 5.19
N GLY A 213 -2.08 -5.68 4.00
CA GLY A 213 -1.79 -5.01 2.74
C GLY A 213 -3.04 -4.74 1.89
N ILE A 214 -3.08 -3.58 1.23
CA ILE A 214 -4.08 -3.22 0.21
C ILE A 214 -3.42 -2.41 -0.92
N VAL A 215 -4.13 -2.31 -2.03
CA VAL A 215 -3.81 -1.46 -3.17
C VAL A 215 -4.77 -0.29 -3.19
N LEU A 216 -4.21 0.88 -3.43
CA LEU A 216 -4.89 2.16 -3.49
C LEU A 216 -4.75 2.77 -4.90
N GLY A 217 -5.40 3.91 -5.15
CA GLY A 217 -5.38 4.59 -6.46
C GLY A 217 -6.37 4.01 -7.49
N ALA A 218 -7.10 2.95 -7.14
CA ALA A 218 -8.28 2.48 -7.87
C ALA A 218 -9.56 3.14 -7.33
N THR A 219 -10.68 2.98 -8.04
CA THR A 219 -11.99 3.50 -7.60
C THR A 219 -12.47 2.90 -6.27
N VAL A 220 -12.03 1.67 -5.96
CA VAL A 220 -12.19 1.00 -4.67
C VAL A 220 -10.86 0.38 -4.24
N PRO A 221 -10.57 0.25 -2.93
CA PRO A 221 -9.38 -0.45 -2.47
C PRO A 221 -9.40 -1.93 -2.86
N ILE A 222 -8.22 -2.47 -3.19
CA ILE A 222 -8.06 -3.86 -3.64
C ILE A 222 -7.14 -4.61 -2.66
N ILE A 223 -7.59 -5.75 -2.14
CA ILE A 223 -6.86 -6.58 -1.19
C ILE A 223 -6.14 -7.70 -1.95
N LEU A 224 -4.81 -7.61 -2.00
CA LEU A 224 -3.97 -8.66 -2.59
C LEU A 224 -3.62 -9.71 -1.54
N THR A 225 -4.33 -10.83 -1.57
CA THR A 225 -4.01 -11.96 -0.69
C THR A 225 -2.83 -12.77 -1.23
N SER A 226 -1.86 -13.09 -0.37
CA SER A 226 -0.89 -14.14 -0.64
C SER A 226 -1.47 -15.49 -0.24
N ARG A 227 -1.00 -16.56 -0.88
CA ARG A 227 -1.35 -17.94 -0.47
C ARG A 227 -0.92 -18.22 0.97
N ALA A 228 0.13 -17.54 1.44
CA ALA A 228 0.66 -17.64 2.79
C ALA A 228 -0.06 -16.72 3.80
N SER A 229 -1.01 -15.88 3.37
CA SER A 229 -1.70 -14.96 4.28
C SER A 229 -2.65 -15.73 5.21
N GLY A 230 -2.48 -15.54 6.51
CA GLY A 230 -3.37 -16.09 7.52
C GLY A 230 -4.77 -15.45 7.50
N PRO A 231 -5.77 -16.06 8.17
CA PRO A 231 -7.10 -15.46 8.31
C PRO A 231 -7.10 -14.06 8.92
N GLN A 232 -6.21 -13.79 9.88
CA GLN A 232 -6.12 -12.49 10.53
C GLN A 232 -5.61 -11.40 9.59
N THR A 233 -4.57 -11.67 8.80
CA THR A 233 -4.11 -10.76 7.73
C THR A 233 -5.25 -10.38 6.79
N ARG A 234 -6.04 -11.37 6.34
CA ARG A 234 -7.17 -11.09 5.43
C ARG A 234 -8.22 -10.20 6.09
N LYS A 235 -8.59 -10.48 7.34
CA LYS A 235 -9.55 -9.66 8.10
C LYS A 235 -9.04 -8.23 8.30
N ALA A 236 -7.78 -8.08 8.71
CA ALA A 236 -7.16 -6.78 8.92
C ALA A 236 -7.09 -5.97 7.61
N SER A 237 -6.68 -6.59 6.49
CA SER A 237 -6.71 -5.95 5.17
C SER A 237 -8.12 -5.53 4.76
N SER A 238 -9.14 -6.37 5.01
CA SER A 238 -10.53 -6.01 4.74
C SER A 238 -11.00 -4.82 5.58
N ALA A 239 -10.70 -4.80 6.88
CA ALA A 239 -11.05 -3.69 7.75
C ALA A 239 -10.36 -2.40 7.27
N MET A 240 -9.08 -2.47 6.94
CA MET A 240 -8.30 -1.36 6.42
C MET A 240 -8.89 -0.81 5.11
N ALA A 241 -9.27 -1.68 4.17
CA ALA A 241 -9.93 -1.31 2.92
C ALA A 241 -11.27 -0.58 3.18
N LEU A 242 -12.15 -1.14 4.01
CA LEU A 242 -13.47 -0.57 4.26
C LEU A 242 -13.40 0.76 5.02
N ILE A 243 -12.50 0.91 5.99
CA ILE A 243 -12.29 2.18 6.70
C ILE A 243 -11.84 3.26 5.72
N TYR A 244 -10.86 2.94 4.86
CA TYR A 244 -10.38 3.88 3.83
C TYR A 244 -11.50 4.30 2.88
N TYR A 245 -12.21 3.33 2.28
CA TYR A 245 -13.27 3.61 1.32
C TYR A 245 -14.36 4.52 1.90
N ARG A 246 -14.85 4.19 3.10
CA ARG A 246 -15.96 4.92 3.74
C ARG A 246 -15.58 6.32 4.19
N LYS A 247 -14.32 6.56 4.58
CA LYS A 247 -13.86 7.91 4.92
C LYS A 247 -13.62 8.78 3.69
N MET A 248 -13.07 8.22 2.61
CA MET A 248 -12.82 8.98 1.38
C MET A 248 -14.10 9.25 0.60
N GLY A 249 -15.08 8.33 0.65
CA GLY A 249 -16.40 8.51 0.03
C GLY A 249 -17.24 9.63 0.64
N ASN A 250 -17.11 9.87 1.95
CA ASN A 250 -17.82 10.94 2.66
C ASN A 250 -17.26 12.35 2.40
N GLY A 251 -16.16 12.48 1.63
CA GLY A 251 -15.55 13.77 1.26
C GLY A 251 -15.92 14.28 -0.13
N HIS A 252 -16.80 13.58 -0.87
CA HIS A 252 -17.20 13.93 -2.24
C HIS A 252 -18.73 14.08 -2.40
N GLY A 253 -19.43 14.43 -1.31
CA GLY A 253 -20.86 14.78 -1.31
C GLY A 253 -21.07 16.28 -1.27
#